data_AF-H2XZZ8-F1
#
_entry.id   AF-H2XZZ8-F1
#
_cell.length_a   1.000
_cell.length_b   1.000
_cell.length_c   1.000
_cell.angle_alpha   90.00
_cell.angle_beta   90.00
_cell.angle_gamma   90.00
#
_symmetry.space_group_name_H-M   'P 1'
#
loop_
_entity.id
_entity.type
_entity.pdbx_description
1 polymer ?
#
loop_
_entity_poly.entity_id
_entity_poly.type
_entity_poly.pdbx_seq_one_letter_code
_entity_poly.pdbx_strand_id
1 'polypeptide(L)'
;MRVGLARDTLSRRVAYALEDVPGSKGTRDFILLFDKWFDIVTCGVMNPIRSCNDERLIWLENQFRKYLLDWRNEVDTLHPGEEKRIIAKQTYDGLLFTTTNMVHLTKHLLQHGIEYVCLKTLTQDVLEAVFGNLRSNMRRNTNPDVAQVSYSVSAITQRKIIKKVKGGNTTFGKKNAWTHVCHDPLPKVAKKK
;
A
#
# COMPACT_ATOMS: atom_id res chain seq x y z
N MET A 1 12.46 2.36 10.12
CA MET A 1 12.25 1.82 8.76
C MET A 1 11.83 2.97 7.85
N ARG A 2 12.44 3.14 6.66
CA ARG A 2 12.13 4.24 5.73
C ARG A 2 11.70 3.67 4.38
N VAL A 3 10.39 3.57 4.16
CA VAL A 3 9.82 3.03 2.90
C VAL A 3 10.18 3.90 1.70
N GLY A 4 10.30 5.21 1.90
CA GLY A 4 10.71 6.15 0.84
C GLY A 4 12.07 5.79 0.22
N LEU A 5 13.05 5.39 1.04
CA LEU A 5 14.37 4.99 0.51
C LEU A 5 14.26 3.73 -0.34
N ALA A 6 13.49 2.73 0.09
CA ALA A 6 13.30 1.51 -0.68
C ALA A 6 12.60 1.78 -2.02
N ARG A 7 11.60 2.67 -2.02
CA ARG A 7 10.92 3.12 -3.24
C ARG A 7 11.88 3.84 -4.19
N ASP A 8 12.72 4.74 -3.66
CA ASP A 8 13.66 5.50 -4.48
C ASP A 8 14.72 4.58 -5.12
N THR A 9 15.16 3.55 -4.41
CA THR A 9 16.06 2.50 -4.94
C THR A 9 15.42 1.69 -6.06
N LEU A 10 14.17 1.27 -5.91
CA LEU A 10 13.42 0.51 -6.91
C LEU A 10 12.59 1.45 -7.81
N SER A 11 13.20 2.50 -8.33
CA SER A 11 12.51 3.49 -9.15
C SER A 11 12.87 3.40 -10.62
N ARG A 12 11.94 3.83 -11.48
CA ARG A 12 12.18 4.01 -12.92
C ARG A 12 13.46 4.79 -13.25
N ARG A 13 13.80 5.81 -12.45
CA ARG A 13 15.03 6.61 -12.65
C ARG A 13 16.29 5.78 -12.47
N VAL A 14 16.32 4.91 -11.45
CA VAL A 14 17.44 4.00 -11.22
C VAL A 14 17.54 2.98 -12.35
N ALA A 15 16.40 2.44 -12.80
CA ALA A 15 16.38 1.53 -13.94
C ALA A 15 16.95 2.17 -15.21
N TYR A 16 16.59 3.42 -15.54
CA TYR A 16 17.14 4.10 -16.70
C TYR A 16 18.64 4.39 -16.54
N ALA A 17 19.10 4.76 -15.34
CA ALA A 17 20.53 4.94 -15.10
C ALA A 17 21.35 3.65 -15.28
N LEU A 18 20.72 2.47 -15.10
CA LEU A 18 21.36 1.18 -15.34
C LEU A 18 21.44 0.82 -16.83
N GLU A 19 20.73 1.49 -17.73
CA GLU A 19 20.70 1.16 -19.16
C GLU A 19 22.09 1.22 -19.81
N ASP A 20 22.92 2.15 -19.37
CA ASP A 20 24.29 2.35 -19.86
C ASP A 20 25.32 1.43 -19.16
N VAL A 21 24.91 0.63 -18.17
CA VAL A 21 25.80 -0.24 -17.39
C VAL A 21 25.87 -1.64 -18.00
N PRO A 22 27.04 -2.12 -18.44
CA PRO A 22 27.17 -3.47 -19.00
C PRO A 22 26.73 -4.56 -18.01
N GLY A 23 25.90 -5.50 -18.47
CA GLY A 23 25.42 -6.63 -17.67
C GLY A 23 24.28 -6.30 -16.69
N SER A 24 23.75 -5.08 -16.67
CA SER A 24 22.72 -4.64 -15.72
C SER A 24 21.28 -5.02 -16.10
N LYS A 25 21.06 -5.58 -17.31
CA LYS A 25 19.73 -5.74 -17.92
C LYS A 25 18.74 -6.46 -17.00
N GLY A 26 19.14 -7.57 -16.39
CA GLY A 26 18.26 -8.32 -15.47
C GLY A 26 17.85 -7.49 -14.24
N THR A 27 18.80 -6.75 -13.65
CA THR A 27 18.52 -5.86 -12.52
C THR A 27 17.61 -4.70 -12.91
N ARG A 28 17.84 -4.09 -14.07
CA ARG A 28 16.97 -3.05 -14.62
C ARG A 28 15.54 -3.55 -14.78
N ASP A 29 15.37 -4.69 -15.44
CA ASP A 29 14.05 -5.25 -15.74
C ASP A 29 13.31 -5.63 -14.44
N PHE A 30 14.03 -6.17 -13.45
CA PHE A 30 13.51 -6.39 -12.10
C PHE A 30 13.04 -5.10 -11.42
N ILE A 31 13.84 -4.02 -11.48
CA ILE A 31 13.46 -2.72 -10.89
C ILE A 31 12.20 -2.18 -11.55
N LEU A 32 12.11 -2.21 -12.89
CA LEU A 32 10.92 -1.75 -13.61
C LEU A 32 9.67 -2.56 -13.28
N LEU A 33 9.83 -3.87 -13.11
CA LEU A 33 8.74 -4.77 -12.69
C LEU A 33 8.18 -4.35 -11.33
N PHE A 34 9.05 -4.15 -10.33
CA PHE A 34 8.62 -3.77 -8.98
C PHE A 34 8.15 -2.32 -8.86
N ASP A 35 8.76 -1.37 -9.59
CA ASP A 35 8.29 0.03 -9.68
C ASP A 35 6.84 0.06 -10.18
N LYS A 36 6.56 -0.65 -11.28
CA LYS A 36 5.21 -0.71 -11.87
C LYS A 36 4.22 -1.42 -10.95
N TRP A 37 4.60 -2.53 -10.32
CA TRP A 37 3.75 -3.18 -9.33
C TRP A 37 3.40 -2.23 -8.19
N PHE A 38 4.40 -1.55 -7.62
CA PHE A 38 4.22 -0.62 -6.51
C PHE A 38 3.32 0.57 -6.88
N ASP A 39 3.54 1.16 -8.06
CA ASP A 39 2.72 2.27 -8.57
C ASP A 39 1.24 1.85 -8.75
N ILE A 40 0.97 0.61 -9.17
CA ILE A 40 -0.40 0.10 -9.30
C ILE A 40 -1.02 -0.12 -7.92
N VAL A 41 -0.38 -0.87 -7.02
CA VAL A 41 -0.96 -1.21 -5.71
C VAL A 41 -1.09 0.00 -4.78
N THR A 42 -0.38 1.09 -5.07
CA THR A 42 -0.50 2.37 -4.36
C THR A 42 -1.31 3.42 -5.11
N CYS A 43 -2.09 3.04 -6.12
CA CYS A 43 -2.95 3.96 -6.86
C CYS A 43 -3.97 4.64 -5.93
N GLY A 44 -4.06 5.96 -6.04
CA GLY A 44 -4.91 6.81 -5.21
C GLY A 44 -6.07 7.42 -5.98
N VAL A 45 -6.79 8.32 -5.32
CA VAL A 45 -8.00 8.99 -5.86
C VAL A 45 -7.78 9.76 -7.17
N MET A 46 -6.55 10.19 -7.46
CA MET A 46 -6.23 10.89 -8.72
C MET A 46 -6.10 9.94 -9.91
N ASN A 47 -5.89 8.64 -9.67
CA ASN A 47 -5.73 7.62 -10.70
C ASN A 47 -6.34 6.28 -10.25
N PRO A 48 -7.64 6.23 -9.91
CA PRO A 48 -8.27 5.03 -9.38
C PRO A 48 -8.54 4.03 -10.51
N ILE A 49 -8.84 2.78 -10.14
CA ILE A 49 -9.26 1.74 -11.09
C ILE A 49 -10.78 1.83 -11.26
N ARG A 50 -11.25 1.96 -12.51
CA ARG A 50 -12.67 2.18 -12.83
C ARG A 50 -13.30 1.06 -13.65
N SER A 51 -12.50 0.12 -14.13
CA SER A 51 -12.95 -0.95 -15.03
C SER A 51 -12.35 -2.28 -14.63
N CYS A 52 -13.12 -3.36 -14.79
CA CYS A 52 -12.62 -4.73 -14.62
C CYS A 52 -11.54 -5.09 -15.66
N ASN A 53 -11.55 -4.39 -16.80
CA ASN A 53 -10.61 -4.58 -17.92
C ASN A 53 -9.49 -3.52 -17.91
N ASP A 54 -9.25 -2.88 -16.76
CA ASP A 54 -8.15 -1.93 -16.61
C ASP A 54 -6.81 -2.62 -16.90
N GLU A 55 -6.00 -2.03 -17.78
CA GLU A 55 -4.71 -2.57 -18.20
C GLU A 55 -3.78 -2.88 -17.03
N ARG A 56 -3.89 -2.13 -15.93
CA ARG A 56 -3.10 -2.37 -14.72
C ARG A 56 -3.46 -3.69 -14.06
N LEU A 57 -4.76 -4.03 -14.00
CA LEU A 57 -5.22 -5.31 -13.45
C LEU A 57 -4.78 -6.47 -14.34
N ILE A 58 -4.91 -6.31 -15.65
CA ILE A 58 -4.45 -7.30 -16.64
C ILE A 58 -2.95 -7.52 -16.51
N TRP A 59 -2.18 -6.45 -16.35
CA TRP A 59 -0.73 -6.53 -16.18
C TRP A 59 -0.33 -7.23 -14.87
N LEU A 60 -1.01 -6.94 -13.75
CA LEU A 60 -0.76 -7.63 -12.48
C LEU A 60 -0.98 -9.15 -12.61
N GLU A 61 -2.05 -9.54 -13.28
CA GLU A 61 -2.46 -10.95 -13.45
C GLU A 61 -1.58 -11.71 -14.45
N ASN A 62 -1.30 -11.12 -15.60
CA ASN A 62 -0.68 -11.82 -16.73
C ASN A 62 0.84 -11.61 -16.82
N GLN A 63 1.37 -10.55 -16.23
CA GLN A 63 2.80 -10.22 -16.30
C GLN A 63 3.47 -10.39 -14.94
N PHE A 64 3.02 -9.64 -13.93
CA PHE A 64 3.68 -9.68 -12.62
C PHE A 64 3.54 -11.02 -11.91
N ARG A 65 2.30 -11.51 -11.75
CA ARG A 65 2.05 -12.82 -11.15
C ARG A 65 2.74 -13.95 -11.92
N LYS A 66 2.68 -13.91 -13.25
CA LYS A 66 3.37 -14.89 -14.11
C LYS A 66 4.87 -14.88 -13.87
N TYR A 67 5.50 -13.70 -13.86
CA TYR A 67 6.93 -13.55 -13.58
C TYR A 67 7.33 -14.19 -12.25
N LEU A 68 6.55 -14.00 -11.17
CA LEU A 68 6.85 -14.62 -9.87
C LEU A 68 6.80 -16.15 -9.95
N LEU A 69 5.76 -16.70 -10.58
CA LEU A 69 5.61 -18.15 -10.74
C LEU A 69 6.74 -18.74 -11.58
N ASP A 70 7.06 -18.11 -12.71
CA ASP A 70 8.12 -18.53 -13.62
C ASP A 70 9.49 -18.47 -12.91
N TRP A 71 9.77 -17.39 -12.17
CA TRP A 71 11.00 -17.26 -11.39
C TRP A 71 11.14 -18.36 -10.33
N ARG A 72 10.05 -18.70 -9.63
CA ARG A 72 10.06 -19.81 -8.67
C ARG A 72 10.34 -21.15 -9.34
N ASN A 73 9.62 -21.43 -10.43
CA ASN A 73 9.80 -22.66 -11.20
C ASN A 73 11.23 -22.79 -11.75
N GLU A 74 11.81 -21.70 -12.25
CA GLU A 74 13.17 -21.67 -12.76
C GLU A 74 14.19 -22.03 -11.66
N VAL A 75 14.07 -21.44 -10.47
CA VAL A 75 14.96 -21.76 -9.35
C VAL A 75 14.79 -23.22 -8.92
N ASP A 76 13.56 -23.71 -8.77
CA ASP A 76 13.29 -25.07 -8.34
C ASP A 76 13.77 -26.12 -9.37
N THR A 77 13.79 -25.79 -10.67
CA THR A 77 14.19 -26.71 -11.76
C THR A 77 15.66 -26.64 -12.14
N LEU A 78 16.23 -25.43 -12.28
CA LEU A 78 17.61 -25.22 -12.74
C LEU A 78 18.61 -25.17 -11.60
N HIS A 79 18.17 -24.83 -10.38
CA HIS A 79 19.03 -24.61 -9.23
C HIS A 79 18.50 -25.31 -7.96
N PRO A 80 18.29 -26.64 -8.01
CA PRO A 80 17.74 -27.38 -6.87
C PRO A 80 18.63 -27.22 -5.63
N GLY A 81 18.03 -26.81 -4.51
CA GLY A 81 18.72 -26.55 -3.24
C GLY A 81 19.29 -25.13 -3.09
N GLU A 82 19.23 -24.29 -4.12
CA GLU A 82 19.68 -22.89 -4.06
C GLU A 82 18.51 -21.91 -3.84
N GLU A 83 17.71 -22.13 -2.80
CA GLU A 83 16.51 -21.31 -2.48
C GLU A 83 16.82 -19.82 -2.27
N LYS A 84 18.08 -19.44 -2.05
CA LYS A 84 18.51 -18.04 -1.91
C LYS A 84 18.55 -17.26 -3.23
N ARG A 85 18.36 -17.93 -4.37
CA ARG A 85 18.28 -17.28 -5.71
C ARG A 85 16.95 -16.58 -5.97
N ILE A 86 15.95 -16.83 -5.12
CA ILE A 86 14.68 -16.13 -5.12
C ILE A 86 14.56 -15.23 -3.89
N ILE A 87 13.64 -14.28 -3.94
CA ILE A 87 13.18 -13.54 -2.77
C ILE A 87 12.75 -14.50 -1.64
N ALA A 88 12.89 -14.04 -0.40
CA ALA A 88 12.52 -14.81 0.78
C ALA A 88 11.09 -15.38 0.65
N LYS A 89 10.91 -16.63 1.07
CA LYS A 89 9.65 -17.37 0.93
C LYS A 89 8.43 -16.56 1.39
N GLN A 90 8.52 -15.90 2.54
CA GLN A 90 7.43 -15.09 3.09
C GLN A 90 7.10 -13.88 2.19
N THR A 91 8.11 -13.26 1.59
CA THR A 91 7.92 -12.14 0.66
C THR A 91 7.31 -12.64 -0.65
N TYR A 92 7.76 -13.78 -1.17
CA TYR A 92 7.18 -14.42 -2.35
C TYR A 92 5.70 -14.75 -2.16
N ASP A 93 5.37 -15.49 -1.10
CA ASP A 93 4.01 -15.90 -0.76
C ASP A 93 3.12 -14.66 -0.57
N GLY A 94 3.63 -13.65 0.14
CA GLY A 94 2.95 -12.37 0.35
C GLY A 94 2.66 -11.62 -0.96
N LEU A 95 3.64 -11.49 -1.85
CA LEU A 95 3.45 -10.81 -3.14
C LEU A 95 2.43 -11.52 -4.03
N LEU A 96 2.48 -12.85 -4.08
CA LEU A 96 1.55 -13.66 -4.87
C LEU A 96 0.12 -13.55 -4.30
N PHE A 97 -0.01 -13.70 -2.98
CA PHE A 97 -1.29 -13.59 -2.28
C PHE A 97 -1.90 -12.20 -2.44
N THR A 98 -1.14 -11.14 -2.15
CA THR A 98 -1.59 -9.76 -2.24
C THR A 98 -2.00 -9.41 -3.66
N THR A 99 -1.17 -9.72 -4.66
CA THR A 99 -1.48 -9.40 -6.06
C THR A 99 -2.76 -10.10 -6.53
N THR A 100 -2.88 -11.40 -6.25
CA THR A 100 -4.03 -12.20 -6.65
C THR A 100 -5.32 -11.67 -6.01
N ASN A 101 -5.31 -11.48 -4.69
CA ASN A 101 -6.50 -11.01 -3.97
C ASN A 101 -6.88 -9.57 -4.32
N MET A 102 -5.92 -8.67 -4.52
CA MET A 102 -6.22 -7.29 -4.91
C MET A 102 -6.90 -7.23 -6.29
N VAL A 103 -6.45 -8.04 -7.26
CA VAL A 103 -7.10 -8.13 -8.57
C VAL A 103 -8.52 -8.65 -8.44
N HIS A 104 -8.73 -9.78 -7.76
CA HIS A 104 -10.06 -10.36 -7.59
C HIS A 104 -11.02 -9.46 -6.82
N LEU A 105 -10.56 -8.88 -5.70
CA LEU A 105 -11.35 -7.95 -4.90
C LEU A 105 -11.74 -6.72 -5.71
N THR A 106 -10.82 -6.15 -6.48
CA THR A 106 -11.10 -4.96 -7.30
C THR A 106 -12.16 -5.26 -8.36
N LYS A 107 -11.99 -6.35 -9.12
CA LYS A 107 -12.98 -6.77 -10.12
C LYS A 107 -14.35 -7.01 -9.46
N HIS A 108 -14.37 -7.69 -8.32
CA HIS A 108 -15.60 -7.96 -7.58
C HIS A 108 -16.30 -6.67 -7.13
N LEU A 109 -15.59 -5.72 -6.54
CA LEU A 109 -16.16 -4.43 -6.11
C LEU A 109 -16.76 -3.64 -7.28
N LEU A 110 -16.04 -3.57 -8.40
CA LEU A 110 -16.51 -2.87 -9.60
C LEU A 110 -17.77 -3.52 -10.20
N GLN A 111 -17.83 -4.86 -10.19
CA GLN A 111 -19.03 -5.60 -10.62
C GLN A 111 -20.24 -5.37 -9.72
N HIS A 112 -20.03 -5.07 -8.44
CA HIS A 112 -21.09 -4.82 -7.45
C HIS A 112 -21.46 -3.33 -7.32
N GLY A 113 -21.16 -2.51 -8.33
CA GLY A 113 -21.64 -1.14 -8.43
C GLY A 113 -20.76 -0.09 -7.75
N ILE A 114 -19.54 -0.43 -7.31
CA ILE A 114 -18.55 0.56 -6.89
C ILE A 114 -17.98 1.25 -8.14
N GLU A 115 -18.09 2.57 -8.23
CA GLU A 115 -17.65 3.34 -9.40
C GLU A 115 -16.12 3.26 -9.64
N TYR A 116 -15.35 3.21 -8.56
CA TYR A 116 -13.90 3.16 -8.63
C TYR A 116 -13.27 2.56 -7.37
N VAL A 117 -12.09 1.97 -7.52
CA VAL A 117 -11.31 1.38 -6.41
C VAL A 117 -9.94 2.04 -6.34
N CYS A 118 -9.57 2.50 -5.14
CA CYS A 118 -8.23 3.02 -4.85
C CYS A 118 -7.43 1.97 -4.08
N LEU A 119 -6.46 1.32 -4.73
CA LEU A 119 -5.71 0.24 -4.08
C LEU A 119 -4.90 0.73 -2.86
N LYS A 120 -4.48 2.00 -2.85
CA LYS A 120 -3.82 2.61 -1.70
C LYS A 120 -4.62 2.52 -0.40
N THR A 121 -5.96 2.49 -0.45
CA THR A 121 -6.79 2.42 0.77
C THR A 121 -6.84 1.02 1.39
N LEU A 122 -6.35 0.00 0.69
CA LEU A 122 -6.25 -1.38 1.19
C LEU A 122 -4.95 -1.63 1.97
N THR A 123 -4.13 -0.60 2.17
CA THR A 123 -2.87 -0.66 2.91
C THR A 123 -3.07 -0.30 4.38
N GLN A 124 -2.11 -0.70 5.23
CA GLN A 124 -2.11 -0.38 6.65
C GLN A 124 -1.52 1.03 6.94
N ASP A 125 -1.20 1.82 5.92
CA ASP A 125 -0.59 3.14 6.08
C ASP A 125 -1.42 4.07 6.98
N VAL A 126 -2.76 3.96 6.95
CA VAL A 126 -3.64 4.76 7.80
C VAL A 126 -3.42 4.39 9.28
N LEU A 127 -3.30 3.11 9.58
CA LEU A 127 -3.04 2.62 10.93
C LEU A 127 -1.65 3.05 11.41
N GLU A 128 -0.64 2.96 10.54
CA GLU A 128 0.70 3.49 10.86
C GLU A 128 0.68 4.99 11.14
N ALA A 129 -0.14 5.76 10.42
CA ALA A 129 -0.30 7.19 10.68
C ALA A 129 -0.95 7.44 12.05
N VAL A 130 -1.91 6.62 12.46
CA VAL A 130 -2.50 6.67 13.81
C VAL A 130 -1.43 6.39 14.86
N PHE A 131 -0.62 5.34 14.69
CA PHE A 131 0.49 5.05 15.62
C PHE A 131 1.54 6.17 15.68
N GLY A 132 1.85 6.80 14.54
CA GLY A 132 2.70 7.98 14.51
C GLY A 132 2.12 9.14 15.31
N ASN A 133 0.81 9.40 15.18
CA ASN A 133 0.13 10.46 15.91
C ASN A 133 0.05 10.16 17.41
N LEU A 134 -0.18 8.91 17.80
CA LEU A 134 -0.14 8.47 19.20
C LEU A 134 1.22 8.79 19.81
N ARG A 135 2.31 8.33 19.18
CA ARG A 135 3.68 8.60 19.65
C ARG A 135 3.98 10.10 19.69
N SER A 136 3.53 10.86 18.69
CA SER A 136 3.72 12.31 18.66
C SER A 136 2.97 13.05 19.76
N ASN A 137 1.78 12.59 20.16
CA ASN A 137 0.99 13.19 21.24
C ASN A 137 1.71 13.07 22.59
N MET A 138 2.48 11.99 22.77
CA MET A 138 3.24 11.68 23.98
C MET A 138 4.64 12.31 24.00
N ARG A 139 4.96 13.15 23.01
CA ARG A 139 6.21 13.94 22.88
C ARG A 139 7.48 13.08 22.98
N ARG A 140 8.09 13.00 24.17
CA ARG A 140 9.34 12.28 24.43
C ARG A 140 9.11 10.83 24.89
N ASN A 141 7.89 10.47 25.25
CA ASN A 141 7.57 9.11 25.65
C ASN A 141 7.32 8.23 24.42
N THR A 142 8.38 7.61 23.92
CA THR A 142 8.37 6.77 22.71
C THR A 142 7.89 5.34 22.96
N ASN A 143 7.80 4.92 24.22
CA ASN A 143 7.38 3.57 24.61
C ASN A 143 6.33 3.63 25.74
N PRO A 144 5.09 4.04 25.41
CA PRO A 144 4.03 4.21 26.39
C PRO A 144 3.44 2.88 26.86
N ASP A 145 2.92 2.88 28.09
CA ASP A 145 2.09 1.78 28.60
C ASP A 145 0.66 1.81 28.02
N VAL A 146 -0.12 0.76 28.29
CA VAL A 146 -1.50 0.60 27.79
C VAL A 146 -2.43 1.73 28.27
N ALA A 147 -2.26 2.22 29.49
CA ALA A 147 -3.10 3.29 30.03
C ALA A 147 -2.80 4.61 29.31
N GLN A 148 -1.52 4.93 29.09
CA GLN A 148 -1.05 6.12 28.37
C GLN A 148 -1.52 6.13 26.91
N VAL A 149 -1.48 4.98 26.25
CA VAL A 149 -2.06 4.81 24.90
C VAL A 149 -3.56 5.08 24.95
N SER A 150 -4.28 4.53 25.93
CA SER A 150 -5.74 4.71 26.05
C SER A 150 -6.14 6.19 26.21
N TYR A 151 -5.44 6.94 27.06
CA TYR A 151 -5.65 8.39 27.19
C TYR A 151 -5.35 9.13 25.88
N SER A 152 -4.29 8.73 25.18
CA SER A 152 -3.89 9.33 23.91
C SER A 152 -4.89 9.07 22.79
N VAL A 153 -5.47 7.86 22.72
CA VAL A 153 -6.54 7.51 21.78
C VAL A 153 -7.76 8.40 22.04
N SER A 154 -8.22 8.49 23.29
CA SER A 154 -9.34 9.36 23.66
C SER A 154 -9.09 10.82 23.26
N ALA A 155 -7.89 11.34 23.49
CA ALA A 155 -7.52 12.69 23.11
C ALA A 155 -7.50 12.91 21.58
N ILE A 156 -6.98 11.95 20.80
CA ILE A 156 -6.97 12.03 19.33
C ILE A 156 -8.40 11.96 18.78
N THR A 157 -9.23 11.07 19.30
CA THR A 157 -10.63 10.91 18.89
C THR A 157 -11.45 12.16 19.19
N GLN A 158 -11.29 12.76 20.39
CA GLN A 158 -11.96 14.01 20.75
C GLN A 158 -11.49 15.19 19.91
N ARG A 159 -10.19 15.28 19.64
CA ARG A 159 -9.61 16.38 18.85
C ARG A 159 -9.84 16.22 17.34
N LYS A 160 -10.19 15.03 16.86
CA LYS A 160 -10.40 14.68 15.43
C LYS A 160 -9.23 15.07 14.50
N ILE A 161 -8.02 15.17 15.02
CA ILE A 161 -6.88 15.68 14.27
C ILE A 161 -5.81 14.58 14.16
N ILE A 162 -5.83 13.85 13.04
CA ILE A 162 -4.70 13.04 12.58
C ILE A 162 -3.82 13.95 11.72
N LYS A 163 -2.67 14.37 12.25
CA LYS A 163 -1.72 15.23 11.53
C LYS A 163 -0.70 14.40 10.78
N LYS A 164 -0.07 15.02 9.78
CA LYS A 164 1.17 14.49 9.20
C LYS A 164 2.27 14.57 10.26
N VAL A 165 2.84 13.42 10.60
CA VAL A 165 3.96 13.33 11.53
C VAL A 165 5.26 13.62 10.76
N LYS A 166 6.05 14.58 11.23
CA LYS A 166 7.35 14.93 10.62
C LYS A 166 8.28 13.71 10.70
N GLY A 167 8.76 13.23 9.56
CA GLY A 167 9.65 12.06 9.47
C GLY A 167 8.96 10.70 9.49
N GLY A 168 7.62 10.64 9.53
CA GLY A 168 6.87 9.39 9.35
C GLY A 168 6.82 8.93 7.90
N ASN A 169 6.61 7.63 7.68
CA ASN A 169 6.49 7.05 6.32
C ASN A 169 5.15 7.38 5.65
N THR A 170 4.17 7.88 6.42
CA THR A 170 2.81 8.09 5.95
C THR A 170 2.56 9.55 5.57
N THR A 171 1.87 9.77 4.44
CA THR A 171 1.61 11.13 3.91
C THR A 171 0.28 11.74 4.37
N PHE A 172 -0.45 11.11 5.30
CA PHE A 172 -1.73 11.62 5.77
C PHE A 172 -1.56 12.92 6.57
N GLY A 173 -2.29 13.99 6.22
CA GLY A 173 -2.30 15.23 7.01
C GLY A 173 -2.43 16.55 6.26
N LYS A 174 -2.96 16.56 5.03
CA LYS A 174 -3.66 17.72 4.46
C LYS A 174 -5.05 17.26 4.03
N LYS A 175 -6.10 18.04 4.39
CA LYS A 175 -7.55 17.82 4.16
C LYS A 175 -7.88 16.43 3.58
N ASN A 176 -8.18 15.44 4.43
CA ASN A 176 -8.71 14.15 3.98
C ASN A 176 -10.25 14.16 4.05
N ALA A 177 -10.92 13.29 3.29
CA ALA A 177 -12.39 13.20 3.28
C ALA A 177 -13.00 13.00 4.68
N TRP A 178 -12.22 12.45 5.61
CA TRP A 178 -12.57 12.23 7.03
C TRP A 178 -12.47 13.48 7.91
N THR A 179 -11.90 14.59 7.42
CA THR A 179 -11.85 15.89 8.13
C THR A 179 -13.01 16.82 7.78
N HIS A 180 -13.81 16.51 6.76
CA HIS A 180 -15.09 17.18 6.53
C HIS A 180 -16.16 16.49 7.37
N VAL A 181 -16.40 17.04 8.56
CA VAL A 181 -17.52 16.65 9.41
C VAL A 181 -18.75 17.39 8.91
N CYS A 182 -19.77 16.66 8.46
CA CYS A 182 -21.09 17.22 8.23
C CYS A 182 -21.65 17.68 9.59
N HIS A 183 -21.97 18.97 9.70
CA HIS A 183 -22.62 19.55 10.88
C HIS A 183 -24.15 19.53 10.78
N ASP A 184 -24.69 18.96 9.70
CA ASP A 184 -26.12 18.91 9.52
C ASP A 184 -26.74 18.02 10.60
N PRO A 185 -27.74 18.52 11.34
CA PRO A 185 -28.42 17.74 12.34
C PRO A 185 -29.11 16.54 11.66
N LEU A 186 -28.91 15.34 12.23
CA LEU A 186 -29.60 14.14 11.77
C LEU A 186 -31.12 14.39 11.75
N PRO A 187 -31.82 13.95 10.70
CA PRO A 187 -33.27 14.10 10.63
C PRO A 187 -33.90 13.43 11.84
N LYS A 188 -34.73 14.18 12.58
CA LYS A 188 -35.45 13.66 13.74
C LYS A 188 -36.43 12.59 13.27
N VAL A 189 -36.21 11.35 13.68
CA VAL A 189 -37.17 10.27 13.48
C VAL A 189 -38.41 10.60 14.32
N ALA A 190 -39.53 10.89 13.65
CA ALA A 190 -40.81 11.05 14.33
C ALA A 190 -41.16 9.74 15.04
N LYS A 191 -41.46 9.81 16.34
CA LYS A 191 -42.02 8.66 17.06
C LYS A 191 -43.35 8.29 16.39
N LYS A 192 -43.44 7.09 15.83
CA LYS A 192 -44.72 6.53 15.40
C LYS A 192 -45.64 6.49 16.64
N LYS A 193 -46.80 7.13 16.52
CA LYS A 193 -47.91 7.02 17.48
C LYS A 193 -48.53 5.63 17.38
#